data_AF-K1ZGQ7-F1
#
_entry.id   AF-K1ZGQ7-F1
#
_cell.length_a   1.000
_cell.length_b   1.000
_cell.length_c   1.000
_cell.angle_alpha   90.00
_cell.angle_beta   90.00
_cell.angle_gamma   90.00
#
_symmetry.space_group_name_H-M   'P 1'
#
loop_
_entity.id
_entity.type
_entity.pdbx_description
1 polymer ?
#
loop_
_entity_poly.entity_id
_entity_poly.type
_entity_poly.pdbx_seq_one_letter_code
_entity_poly.pdbx_strand_id
1 'polypeptide(L)' 'MKTNQLKVLERLGAKRVQRDRIINPEMARTLCELSFELNRQIGLLVHRSGKVENVIVGSHAQIV' A
#
# COMPACT_ATOMS: atom_id res chain seq x y z
N MET A 1 -16.19 1.11 8.29
CA MET A 1 -14.88 0.52 7.91
C MET A 1 -14.33 -0.25 9.10
N LYS A 2 -13.84 -1.49 8.90
CA LYS A 2 -13.43 -2.38 10.00
C LYS A 2 -12.06 -1.96 10.54
N THR A 3 -11.95 -1.75 11.85
CA THR A 3 -10.77 -1.28 12.60
C THR A 3 -9.48 -2.06 12.31
N ASN A 4 -9.60 -3.32 11.88
CA ASN A 4 -8.45 -4.16 11.55
C ASN A 4 -7.74 -3.72 10.26
N GLN A 5 -8.46 -3.15 9.30
CA GLN A 5 -7.89 -2.68 8.03
C GLN A 5 -7.04 -1.42 8.22
N LEU A 6 -7.43 -0.54 9.14
CA LEU A 6 -6.66 0.67 9.47
C LEU A 6 -5.27 0.33 10.03
N LYS A 7 -5.19 -0.64 10.95
CA LYS A 7 -3.92 -1.09 11.55
C LYS A 7 -2.96 -1.71 10.54
N VAL A 8 -3.48 -2.39 9.52
CA VAL A 8 -2.67 -2.98 8.45
C VAL A 8 -2.11 -1.88 7.54
N LEU A 9 -2.92 -0.87 7.21
CA LEU A 9 -2.50 0.28 6.41
C LEU A 9 -1.40 1.11 7.12
N GLU A 10 -1.55 1.37 8.42
CA GLU A 10 -0.52 2.08 9.20
C GLU A 10 0.82 1.32 9.25
N ARG A 11 0.77 -0.01 9.42
CA ARG A 11 1.98 -0.86 9.38
C ARG A 11 2.65 -0.88 8.01
N LEU A 12 1.87 -0.82 6.94
CA LEU A 12 2.38 -0.68 5.58
C LEU A 12 3.11 0.65 5.38
N GLY A 13 2.53 1.75 5.87
CA GLY A 13 3.18 3.07 5.86
C GLY A 13 4.48 3.15 6.69
N ALA A 14 4.61 2.32 7.72
CA ALA A 14 5.80 2.24 8.55
C ALA A 14 6.93 1.38 7.95
N LYS A 15 6.67 0.55 6.92
CA LYS A 15 7.71 -0.29 6.31
C LYS A 15 8.66 0.54 5.44
N ARG A 16 9.96 0.31 5.65
CA ARG A 16 11.05 0.89 4.86
C ARG A 16 11.37 -0.03 3.68
N VAL A 17 11.22 0.48 2.47
CA VAL A 17 11.64 -0.13 1.22
C VAL A 17 13.15 0.04 1.05
N GLN A 18 13.85 -0.99 0.56
CA GLN A 18 15.26 -0.86 0.19
C GLN A 18 15.39 0.10 -0.99
N ARG A 19 16.33 1.05 -0.94
CA ARG A 19 16.48 2.11 -1.97
C ARG A 19 16.68 1.58 -3.40
N ASP A 20 17.16 0.34 -3.52
CA ASP A 20 17.49 -0.30 -4.79
C ASP A 20 16.27 -1.00 -5.42
N ARG A 21 15.12 -0.99 -4.72
CA ARG A 21 13.87 -1.64 -5.15
C ARG A 21 12.71 -0.66 -5.04
N ILE A 22 11.79 -0.70 -6.00
CA ILE A 22 10.60 0.15 -6.01
C ILE A 22 9.65 -0.25 -4.85
N ILE A 23 9.49 -1.54 -4.59
CA ILE A 23 8.76 -2.12 -3.45
C ILE A 23 9.39 -3.44 -3.01
N ASN A 24 9.25 -3.80 -1.73
CA ASN A 24 9.67 -5.13 -1.23
C ASN A 24 8.66 -6.21 -1.68
N PRO A 25 9.08 -7.46 -1.95
CA PRO A 25 8.17 -8.54 -2.37
C PRO A 25 7.02 -8.82 -1.40
N GLU A 26 7.28 -8.78 -0.09
CA GLU A 26 6.23 -8.90 0.93
C GLU A 26 5.19 -7.79 0.83
N MET A 27 5.63 -6.58 0.51
CA MET A 27 4.79 -5.40 0.40
C MET A 27 3.88 -5.50 -0.83
N ALA A 28 4.42 -6.03 -1.94
CA ALA A 28 3.66 -6.36 -3.14
C ALA A 28 2.57 -7.41 -2.85
N ARG A 29 2.92 -8.44 -2.08
CA ARG A 29 1.96 -9.49 -1.69
C ARG A 29 0.80 -8.92 -0.87
N THR A 30 1.10 -8.14 0.18
CA THR A 30 0.05 -7.52 1.01
C THR A 30 -0.81 -6.55 0.21
N LEU A 31 -0.22 -5.80 -0.74
CA LEU A 31 -0.97 -4.94 -1.65
C LEU A 31 -1.97 -5.72 -2.52
N CYS A 32 -1.54 -6.83 -3.12
CA CYS A 32 -2.41 -7.66 -3.95
C CYS A 32 -3.55 -8.30 -3.14
N GLU A 33 -3.25 -8.80 -1.94
CA GLU A 33 -4.25 -9.37 -1.03
C GLU A 33 -5.29 -8.31 -0.63
N LEU A 34 -4.85 -7.10 -0.26
CA LEU A 34 -5.75 -5.99 0.07
C LEU A 34 -6.57 -5.51 -1.13
N SER A 35 -5.96 -5.44 -2.32
CA SER A 35 -6.65 -5.00 -3.53
C SER A 35 -7.74 -5.98 -3.93
N PHE A 36 -7.46 -7.29 -3.79
CA PHE A 36 -8.43 -8.35 -4.03
C PHE A 36 -9.57 -8.33 -2.99
N GLU A 37 -9.24 -8.21 -1.70
CA GLU A 37 -10.24 -8.18 -0.61
C GLU A 37 -11.15 -6.94 -0.71
N LEU A 38 -10.59 -5.79 -1.04
CA LEU A 38 -11.33 -4.53 -1.17
C LEU A 38 -12.00 -4.37 -2.53
N ASN A 39 -11.67 -5.22 -3.50
CA ASN A 39 -12.07 -5.13 -4.89
C ASN A 39 -11.86 -3.69 -5.45
N ARG A 40 -10.68 -3.13 -5.18
CA ARG A 40 -10.34 -1.72 -5.43
C ARG A 40 -8.87 -1.56 -5.78
N GLN A 41 -8.54 -0.60 -6.66
CA GLN A 41 -7.14 -0.28 -6.97
C GLN A 41 -6.46 0.35 -5.77
N ILE A 42 -5.21 -0.04 -5.49
CA ILE A 42 -4.41 0.52 -4.41
C ILE A 42 -3.11 1.07 -5.00
N GLY A 43 -2.90 2.38 -4.84
CA GLY A 43 -1.67 3.08 -5.20
C GLY A 43 -0.79 3.30 -3.98
N LEU A 44 0.53 3.24 -4.15
CA LEU A 44 1.50 3.64 -3.13
C LEU A 44 2.31 4.82 -3.63
N LEU A 45 2.42 5.86 -2.81
CA LEU A 45 3.40 6.92 -2.98
C LEU A 45 4.62 6.58 -2.13
N VAL A 46 5.74 6.31 -2.79
CA VAL A 46 7.01 5.94 -2.13
C VAL A 46 8.05 7.00 -2.41
N HIS A 47 8.61 7.58 -1.35
CA HIS A 47 9.71 8.52 -1.44
C HIS A 47 10.99 7.80 -1.90
N ARG A 48 11.88 8.50 -2.61
CA ARG A 48 13.17 7.95 -3.10
C ARG A 48 14.11 7.45 -1.99
N SER A 49 13.82 7.79 -0.74
CA SER A 49 14.51 7.23 0.44
C SER A 49 14.05 5.82 0.81
N GLY A 50 13.01 5.29 0.13
CA GLY A 50 12.35 4.03 0.40
C GLY A 50 11.21 4.11 1.42
N LYS A 51 10.79 5.30 1.85
CA LYS A 51 9.69 5.44 2.81
C LYS A 51 8.35 5.47 2.05
N VAL A 52 7.37 4.67 2.47
CA VAL A 52 5.99 4.82 2.01
C VAL A 52 5.42 6.09 2.64
N GLU A 53 5.09 7.08 1.81
CA GLU A 53 4.53 8.35 2.28
C GLU A 53 3.02 8.30 2.36
N ASN A 54 2.36 7.73 1.35
CA ASN A 54 0.91 7.64 1.31
C ASN A 54 0.45 6.33 0.64
N VAL A 55 -0.71 5.85 1.10
CA VAL A 55 -1.45 4.75 0.48
C VAL A 55 -2.76 5.33 -0.05
N ILE A 56 -2.99 5.18 -1.34
CA ILE A 56 -4.15 5.72 -2.05
C ILE A 56 -5.05 4.54 -2.40
N VAL A 57 -6.34 4.59 -2.06
CA VAL A 57 -7.30 3.52 -2.39
C VAL A 57 -8.28 4.07 -3.42
N GLY A 58 -8.06 3.71 -4.68
CA GLY A 58 -8.89 4.05 -5.83
C GLY A 58 -10.18 3.24 -5.90
N SER A 59 -11.22 3.79 -6.53
CA SER A 59 -12.41 3.03 -6.93
C SER A 59 -12.13 2.22 -8.20
N HIS A 60 -13.07 1.37 -8.62
CA HIS A 60 -12.99 0.60 -9.88
C HIS A 60 -12.72 1.46 -11.14
N ALA A 61 -12.89 2.79 -11.07
CA ALA A 61 -12.75 3.70 -12.21
C ALA A 61 -11.67 4.79 -12.03
N GLN A 62 -11.28 5.16 -10.79
CA GLN A 62 -10.31 6.24 -10.55
C GLN A 62 -9.52 6.06 -9.24
N ILE A 63 -8.24 6.41 -9.31
CA ILE A 63 -7.37 6.65 -8.15
C ILE A 63 -7.66 8.09 -7.68
N VAL A 64 -8.16 8.26 -6.45
CA VAL A 64 -8.47 9.58 -5.83
C VAL A 64 -7.72 9.70 -4.52
#